data_AF-A0A349K9U1-F1
#
_entry.id   AF-A0A349K9U1-F1
#
_cell.length_a   1.000
_cell.length_b   1.000
_cell.length_c   1.000
_cell.angle_alpha   90.00
_cell.angle_beta   90.00
_cell.angle_gamma   90.00
#
_symmetry.space_group_name_H-M   'P 1'
#
loop_
_entity.id
_entity.type
_entity.pdbx_description
1 polymer ?
#
loop_
_entity_poly.entity_id
_entity_poly.type
_entity_poly.pdbx_seq_one_letter_code
_entity_poly.pdbx_strand_id
1 'polypeptide(L)'
;MTRLDTWLERLGNRWFFYGWLIVFSSFISSMINAGTGSYALGFFIIPMGEDIGISRTQFSVIPLFKLAAIPILPLLGLLVDRRHGGRIIVSVGSLLGGTALALTSQIDKVWQFYMLYGIIYGFG
;
A
#
# COMPACT_ATOMS: atom_id res chain seq x y z
N MET A 1 10.77 -12.73 -18.48
CA MET A 1 10.62 -11.99 -19.77
C MET A 1 9.62 -12.75 -20.61
N THR A 2 8.35 -12.43 -20.38
CA THR A 2 7.18 -13.17 -20.89
C THR A 2 6.78 -12.62 -22.26
N ARG A 3 6.24 -13.46 -23.15
CA ARG A 3 5.86 -13.12 -24.54
C ARG A 3 4.88 -11.93 -24.68
N LEU A 4 4.21 -11.55 -23.59
CA LEU A 4 3.34 -10.36 -23.53
C LEU A 4 4.14 -9.06 -23.53
N ASP A 5 5.31 -9.04 -22.89
CA ASP A 5 6.17 -7.85 -22.79
C ASP A 5 6.69 -7.45 -24.18
N THR A 6 7.08 -8.44 -25.00
CA THR A 6 7.57 -8.25 -26.37
C THR A 6 6.48 -7.87 -27.37
N TRP A 7 5.23 -8.29 -27.13
CA TRP A 7 4.07 -7.89 -27.94
C TRP A 7 3.67 -6.44 -27.66
N LEU A 8 3.69 -6.01 -26.39
CA LEU A 8 3.41 -4.63 -26.00
C LEU A 8 4.52 -3.66 -26.44
N GLU A 9 5.78 -4.07 -26.36
CA GLU A 9 6.91 -3.28 -26.88
C GLU A 9 6.86 -3.10 -28.41
N ARG A 10 6.41 -4.13 -29.16
CA ARG A 10 6.29 -4.05 -30.62
C ARG A 10 5.14 -3.17 -31.10
N LEU A 11 4.03 -3.11 -30.36
CA LEU A 11 2.89 -2.25 -30.69
C LEU A 11 3.15 -0.77 -30.33
N GLY A 12 4.04 -0.49 -29.38
CA GLY A 12 4.36 0.85 -28.88
C GLY A 12 5.53 1.58 -29.56
N ASN A 13 5.93 1.21 -30.79
CA ASN A 13 7.13 1.81 -31.37
C ASN A 13 6.84 3.17 -32.02
N ARG A 14 7.32 4.22 -31.32
CA ARG A 14 7.57 5.64 -31.67
C ARG A 14 6.67 6.72 -31.06
N TRP A 15 5.42 6.45 -30.68
CA TRP A 15 4.52 7.49 -30.12
C TRP A 15 4.08 7.25 -28.68
N PHE A 16 4.14 6.01 -28.18
CA PHE A 16 3.76 5.66 -26.81
C PHE A 16 4.86 4.82 -26.16
N PHE A 17 5.77 5.48 -25.45
CA PHE A 17 6.77 4.79 -24.64
C PHE A 17 6.09 4.03 -23.49
N TYR A 18 6.35 2.73 -23.38
CA TYR A 18 5.87 1.88 -22.27
C TYR A 18 6.25 2.45 -20.89
N GLY A 19 7.32 3.26 -20.82
CA GLY A 19 7.71 3.99 -19.62
C GLY A 19 6.61 4.92 -19.07
N TRP A 20 5.77 5.52 -19.92
CA TRP A 20 4.66 6.36 -19.47
C TRP A 20 3.60 5.58 -18.68
N LEU A 21 3.35 4.31 -19.04
CA LEU A 21 2.45 3.44 -18.28
C LEU A 21 3.03 3.14 -16.89
N ILE A 22 4.33 2.90 -16.80
CA ILE A 22 5.02 2.67 -15.52
C ILE A 22 4.91 3.93 -14.65
N VAL A 23 5.22 5.11 -15.21
CA VAL A 23 5.10 6.40 -14.49
C VAL A 23 3.67 6.61 -14.00
N PHE A 24 2.67 6.41 -14.86
CA PHE A 24 1.26 6.57 -14.49
C PHE A 24 0.84 5.59 -13.39
N SER A 25 1.27 4.32 -13.47
CA SER A 25 0.99 3.32 -12.44
C SER A 25 1.64 3.66 -11.10
N SER A 26 2.91 4.09 -11.10
CA SER A 26 3.64 4.51 -9.91
C SER A 26 3.05 5.78 -9.31
N PHE A 27 2.59 6.71 -10.15
CA PHE A 27 1.93 7.94 -9.73
C PHE A 27 0.61 7.63 -9.02
N ILE A 28 -0.26 6.82 -9.61
CA ILE A 28 -1.52 6.40 -8.99
C ILE A 28 -1.25 5.65 -7.68
N SER A 29 -0.31 4.70 -7.68
CA SER A 29 0.04 3.95 -6.47
C SER A 29 0.53 4.88 -5.35
N SER A 30 1.37 5.86 -5.68
CA SER A 30 1.85 6.85 -4.70
C SER A 30 0.74 7.77 -4.22
N MET A 31 -0.15 8.19 -5.10
CA MET A 31 -1.30 9.04 -4.77
C MET A 31 -2.26 8.31 -3.80
N ILE A 32 -2.57 7.04 -4.08
CA ILE A 32 -3.39 6.21 -3.18
C ILE A 32 -2.67 6.05 -1.83
N ASN A 33 -1.40 5.68 -1.85
CA ASN A 33 -0.64 5.47 -0.61
C ASN A 33 -0.58 6.74 0.25
N ALA A 34 -0.31 7.91 -0.34
CA ALA A 34 -0.30 9.18 0.38
C ALA A 34 -1.68 9.56 0.92
N GLY A 35 -2.73 9.41 0.09
CA GLY A 35 -4.11 9.73 0.45
C GLY A 35 -4.60 8.87 1.61
N THR A 36 -4.53 7.56 1.48
CA THR A 36 -5.03 6.64 2.50
C THR A 36 -4.08 6.54 3.70
N GLY A 37 -2.78 6.62 3.46
CA GLY A 37 -1.73 6.38 4.45
C GLY A 37 -1.52 7.50 5.46
N SER A 38 -1.70 8.76 5.03
CA SER A 38 -1.32 9.95 5.82
C SER A 38 -2.47 10.93 5.99
N TYR A 39 -3.20 11.25 4.91
CA TYR A 39 -4.22 12.31 4.95
C TYR A 39 -5.57 11.80 5.47
N ALA A 40 -6.03 10.64 4.99
CA ALA A 40 -7.33 10.08 5.35
C ALA A 40 -7.48 9.85 6.86
N LEU A 41 -6.41 9.39 7.51
CA LEU A 41 -6.39 9.14 8.95
C LEU A 41 -6.87 10.32 9.79
N GLY A 42 -6.43 11.54 9.48
CA GLY A 42 -6.82 12.73 10.24
C GLY A 42 -8.32 12.99 10.23
N PHE A 43 -9.00 12.66 9.12
CA PHE A 43 -10.44 12.82 8.98
C PHE A 43 -11.24 11.79 9.77
N PHE A 44 -10.70 10.59 9.98
CA PHE A 44 -11.41 9.50 10.66
C PHE A 44 -11.29 9.53 12.19
N ILE A 45 -10.48 10.43 12.76
CA ILE A 45 -10.29 10.54 14.23
C ILE A 45 -11.61 10.78 14.97
N ILE A 46 -12.46 11.66 14.44
CA ILE A 46 -13.73 12.04 15.07
C ILE A 46 -14.75 10.90 14.97
N PRO A 47 -15.12 10.40 13.77
CA PRO A 47 -16.13 9.34 13.66
C PRO A 47 -15.69 8.03 14.34
N MET A 48 -14.41 7.65 14.26
CA MET A 48 -13.92 6.46 14.99
C MET A 48 -13.90 6.64 16.51
N GLY A 49 -13.77 7.88 16.98
CA GLY A 49 -13.90 8.19 18.40
C GLY A 49 -15.32 8.03 18.90
N GLU A 50 -16.32 8.43 18.10
CA GLU A 50 -17.74 8.36 18.44
C GLU A 50 -18.31 6.93 18.33
N ASP A 51 -17.97 6.18 17.26
CA ASP A 51 -18.50 4.83 17.03
C ASP A 51 -17.78 3.75 17.87
N ILE A 52 -16.45 3.82 17.94
CA ILE A 52 -15.60 2.76 18.51
C ILE A 52 -15.00 3.14 19.87
N GLY A 53 -15.19 4.39 20.31
CA GLY A 53 -14.65 4.91 21.57
C GLY A 53 -13.13 5.14 21.56
N ILE A 54 -12.51 5.28 20.38
CA ILE A 54 -11.06 5.53 20.26
C ILE A 54 -10.71 6.91 20.80
N SER A 55 -9.76 6.97 21.74
CA SER A 55 -9.22 8.26 22.18
C SER A 55 -8.26 8.84 21.13
N ARG A 56 -8.15 10.19 21.08
CA ARG A 56 -7.17 10.87 20.20
C ARG A 56 -5.74 10.38 20.42
N THR A 57 -5.39 10.05 21.67
CA THR A 57 -4.08 9.49 22.02
C THR A 57 -3.87 8.13 21.39
N GLN A 58 -4.87 7.23 21.48
CA GLN A 58 -4.84 5.91 20.84
C GLN A 58 -4.70 6.01 19.32
N PHE A 59 -5.36 6.99 18.71
CA PHE A 59 -5.25 7.21 17.27
C PHE A 59 -3.83 7.68 16.87
N SER A 60 -3.20 8.54 17.67
CA SER A 60 -1.85 9.06 17.39
C SER A 60 -0.75 8.00 17.39
N VAL A 61 -1.00 6.83 17.99
CA VAL A 61 -0.02 5.72 18.09
C VAL A 61 -0.04 4.83 16.84
N ILE A 62 -1.10 4.88 16.02
CA ILE A 62 -1.26 4.01 14.84
C ILE A 62 -0.09 4.09 13.85
N PRO A 63 0.45 5.28 13.50
CA PRO A 63 1.59 5.38 12.59
C PRO A 63 2.85 4.67 13.12
N LEU A 64 3.00 4.54 14.45
CA LEU A 64 4.14 3.80 15.02
C LEU A 64 4.07 2.31 14.69
N PHE A 65 2.87 1.72 14.56
CA PHE A 65 2.73 0.33 14.16
C PHE A 65 3.18 0.09 12.71
N LYS A 66 3.11 1.10 11.84
CA LYS A 66 3.69 1.00 10.48
C LYS A 66 5.19 0.81 10.50
N LEU A 67 5.87 1.28 11.56
CA LEU A 67 7.31 1.07 11.74
C LEU A 67 7.66 -0.41 11.97
N ALA A 68 6.68 -1.26 12.31
CA ALA A 68 6.89 -2.71 12.39
C ALA A 68 7.32 -3.32 11.05
N ALA A 69 7.09 -2.63 9.92
CA ALA A 69 7.57 -3.05 8.61
C ALA A 69 9.07 -2.81 8.39
N ILE A 70 9.70 -1.88 9.14
CA ILE A 70 11.11 -1.47 8.98
C ILE A 70 12.10 -2.65 8.92
N PRO A 71 12.04 -3.63 9.83
CA PRO A 71 12.99 -4.74 9.84
C PRO A 71 12.92 -5.63 8.59
N ILE A 72 11.79 -5.61 7.87
CA ILE A 72 11.53 -6.46 6.70
C ILE A 72 11.95 -5.78 5.39
N LEU A 73 12.12 -4.44 5.37
CA LEU A 73 12.61 -3.71 4.20
C LEU A 73 13.93 -4.23 3.59
N PRO A 74 15.00 -4.55 4.36
CA PRO A 74 16.23 -5.09 3.76
C PRO A 74 16.02 -6.45 3.09
N LEU A 75 15.13 -7.29 3.64
CA LEU A 75 14.76 -8.57 3.03
C LEU A 75 13.99 -8.36 1.72
N LEU A 76 13.06 -7.39 1.72
CA LEU A 76 12.31 -7.00 0.52
C LEU A 76 13.24 -6.40 -0.55
N GLY A 77 14.26 -5.63 -0.16
CA GLY A 77 15.28 -5.09 -1.08
C GLY A 77 16.05 -6.18 -1.80
N LEU A 78 16.50 -7.21 -1.08
CA LEU A 78 17.13 -8.40 -1.68
C LEU A 78 16.18 -9.16 -2.63
N LEU A 79 14.89 -9.15 -2.33
CA LEU A 79 13.86 -9.81 -3.12
C LEU A 79 13.53 -9.02 -4.39
N VAL A 80 13.56 -7.67 -4.33
CA VAL A 80 13.40 -6.75 -5.48
C VAL A 80 14.49 -6.99 -6.52
N ASP A 81 15.74 -7.18 -6.10
CA ASP A 81 16.90 -7.36 -6.99
C ASP A 81 16.84 -8.64 -7.85
N ARG A 82 15.89 -9.55 -7.57
CA ARG A 82 15.64 -10.71 -8.43
C ARG A 82 14.97 -10.28 -9.74
N ARG A 83 15.20 -11.04 -10.82
CA ARG A 83 14.74 -10.77 -12.20
C ARG A 83 13.25 -10.44 -12.38
N HIS A 84 12.39 -10.83 -11.44
CA HIS A 84 10.95 -10.49 -11.43
C HIS A 84 10.48 -9.94 -10.06
N GLY A 85 11.41 -9.63 -9.16
CA GLY A 85 11.16 -9.25 -7.78
C GLY A 85 10.29 -8.02 -7.65
N GLY A 86 10.67 -6.93 -8.32
CA GLY A 86 9.90 -5.67 -8.30
C GLY A 86 8.43 -5.83 -8.74
N ARG A 87 8.16 -6.56 -9.83
CA ARG A 87 6.78 -6.81 -10.30
C ARG A 87 5.96 -7.63 -9.31
N ILE A 88 6.57 -8.67 -8.72
CA ILE A 88 5.90 -9.53 -7.74
C ILE A 88 5.60 -8.74 -6.46
N ILE A 89 6.56 -7.96 -5.97
CA ILE A 89 6.41 -7.18 -4.73
C ILE A 89 5.35 -6.11 -4.88
N VAL A 90 5.34 -5.35 -5.98
CA VAL A 90 4.30 -4.36 -6.23
C VAL A 90 2.92 -5.02 -6.33
N SER A 91 2.80 -6.16 -7.01
CA SER A 91 1.50 -6.84 -7.17
C SER A 91 0.99 -7.41 -5.84
N VAL A 92 1.84 -8.10 -5.10
CA VAL A 92 1.48 -8.72 -3.81
C VAL A 92 1.24 -7.65 -2.75
N GLY A 93 2.10 -6.63 -2.67
CA GLY A 93 1.96 -5.51 -1.74
C GLY A 93 0.69 -4.71 -2.00
N SER A 94 0.39 -4.40 -3.26
CA SER A 94 -0.86 -3.69 -3.62
C SER A 94 -2.11 -4.52 -3.29
N LEU A 95 -2.09 -5.84 -3.52
CA LEU A 95 -3.20 -6.72 -3.15
C LEU A 95 -3.36 -6.82 -1.63
N LEU A 96 -2.25 -6.94 -0.90
CA LEU A 96 -2.26 -7.05 0.56
C LEU A 96 -2.69 -5.73 1.22
N GLY A 97 -2.17 -4.59 0.77
CA GLY A 97 -2.58 -3.26 1.23
C GLY A 97 -4.03 -2.95 0.86
N GLY A 98 -4.46 -3.25 -0.37
CA GLY A 98 -5.83 -3.05 -0.83
C GLY A 98 -6.85 -3.90 -0.06
N THR A 99 -6.54 -5.16 0.21
CA THR A 99 -7.39 -6.04 1.02
C THR A 99 -7.43 -5.61 2.49
N ALA A 100 -6.30 -5.17 3.06
CA ALA A 100 -6.26 -4.63 4.42
C ALA A 100 -7.14 -3.37 4.56
N LEU A 101 -7.10 -2.47 3.57
CA LEU A 101 -7.98 -1.29 3.53
C LEU A 101 -9.45 -1.68 3.37
N ALA A 102 -9.76 -2.64 2.50
CA ALA A 102 -11.14 -3.11 2.35
C ALA A 102 -11.69 -3.71 3.65
N LEU A 103 -10.90 -4.54 4.34
CA LEU A 103 -11.25 -5.12 5.64
C LEU A 103 -11.35 -4.06 6.75
N THR A 104 -10.64 -2.94 6.61
CA THR A 104 -10.72 -1.83 7.56
C THR A 104 -12.13 -1.22 7.65
N SER A 105 -12.93 -1.35 6.59
CA SER A 105 -14.33 -0.90 6.59
C SER A 105 -15.26 -1.69 7.51
N GLN A 106 -14.86 -2.88 7.97
CA GLN A 106 -15.68 -3.79 8.78
C GLN A 106 -15.16 -3.93 10.22
N ILE A 107 -14.48 -2.89 10.72
CA ILE A 107 -13.88 -2.93 12.05
C ILE A 107 -14.89 -2.51 13.11
N ASP A 108 -15.08 -3.36 14.11
CA ASP A 108 -15.87 -3.08 15.31
C ASP A 108 -15.00 -2.80 16.55
N LYS A 109 -13.70 -3.12 16.48
CA LYS A 109 -12.77 -3.03 17.61
C LYS A 109 -11.46 -2.35 17.24
N VAL A 110 -10.98 -1.50 18.14
CA VAL A 110 -9.73 -0.73 18.01
C VAL A 110 -8.50 -1.58 17.65
N TRP A 111 -8.37 -2.77 18.23
CA TRP A 111 -7.22 -3.65 17.98
C TRP A 111 -7.17 -4.19 16.55
N GLN A 112 -8.33 -4.42 15.92
CA GLN A 112 -8.40 -4.84 14.51
C GLN A 112 -7.86 -3.72 13.61
N PHE A 113 -8.08 -2.46 13.98
CA PHE A 113 -7.53 -1.32 13.28
C PHE A 113 -6.00 -1.24 13.39
N TYR A 114 -5.44 -1.47 14.57
CA TYR A 114 -3.97 -1.53 14.71
C TYR A 114 -3.36 -2.66 13.87
N MET A 115 -3.97 -3.84 13.84
CA MET A 115 -3.48 -4.96 13.04
C MET A 115 -3.63 -4.73 11.53
N LEU A 116 -4.83 -4.38 11.06
CA LEU A 116 -5.10 -4.22 9.63
C LEU A 116 -4.40 -2.99 9.07
N TYR A 117 -4.59 -1.84 9.69
CA TYR A 117 -4.11 -0.57 9.16
C TYR A 117 -2.67 -0.25 9.59
N GLY A 118 -2.30 -0.58 10.83
CA GLY A 118 -0.95 -0.33 11.35
C GLY A 118 0.07 -1.32 10.80
N ILE A 119 -0.25 -2.62 10.82
CA ILE A 119 0.70 -3.69 10.49
C ILE A 119 0.52 -4.15 9.04
N ILE A 120 -0.65 -4.71 8.69
CA ILE A 120 -0.85 -5.36 7.38
C ILE A 120 -0.76 -4.34 6.25
N TYR A 121 -1.47 -3.22 6.35
CA TYR A 121 -1.34 -2.13 5.37
C TYR A 121 0.05 -1.49 5.37
N GLY A 122 0.78 -1.51 6.49
CA GLY A 122 2.18 -1.07 6.54
C GLY A 122 3.15 -2.00 5.80
N PHE A 123 2.79 -3.27 5.63
CA PHE A 123 3.57 -4.26 4.87
C PHE A 123 3.28 -4.26 3.37
N GLY A 124 2.13 -3.75 2.95
CA GLY A 124 1.71 -3.68 1.55
C GLY A 124 2.29 -2.48 0.81
#